data_AF-A0A1D8B1P5-F1
#
_entry.id   AF-A0A1D8B1P5-F1
#
_cell.length_a   1.000
_cell.length_b   1.000
_cell.length_c   1.000
_cell.angle_alpha   90.00
_cell.angle_beta   90.00
_cell.angle_gamma   90.00
#
_symmetry.space_group_name_H-M   'P 1'
#
loop_
_entity.id
_entity.type
_entity.pdbx_description
1 polymer ?
#
loop_
_entity_poly.entity_id
_entity_poly.type
_entity_poly.pdbx_seq_one_letter_code
_entity_poly.pdbx_strand_id
1 'polypeptide(L)'
;MDPIEELSDRVAALAGRDLALSEVHQFILDAAELLAPAVPVVTGNGVWVRWGLGERTVVVAPHRFRSMLTLAVHFFNSEYTETHDYHAFKWGMADDMPFRWSMVLGEHTTSVFDWWRQCGLVGYNWDYFDRQFDSVLDSLPEDLELMPPQWRREVVYRWDMSVSGLGAVTLRATHEGIEISSAATGESVMFPPGRTQGMGAVLAGLAGGAPLKKVPMLESSGFDAGPITLDGSEPEDVLREIEMIEENNNEGIRPDTDDNRRPALTFADLRARLGEPEEETVSRAYARAEHAVLPMRWGLSLGQLHAIVRQWSAGAQMDRVLMELGAVPGTYLNDEALVGKDWVAVTGRVSSEWEIVVSPAEEHAMTDNRQLAAAAWQLSQEFQDAYGSPFAGWTSSSFGFSRFFRIGDRGLAINTFLGLRVVFGSFEKLAFRSLYG
;
A
#
# COMPACT_ATOMS: atom_id res chain seq x y z
N MET A 1 11.23 -25.47 7.81
CA MET A 1 10.15 -24.96 6.96
C MET A 1 10.58 -23.59 6.51
N ASP A 2 10.28 -23.19 5.27
CA ASP A 2 10.54 -21.81 4.83
C ASP A 2 9.64 -20.86 5.64
N PRO A 3 10.19 -19.90 6.40
CA PRO A 3 9.38 -18.96 7.19
C PRO A 3 8.33 -18.20 6.37
N ILE A 4 8.59 -17.95 5.08
CA ILE A 4 7.66 -17.25 4.18
C ILE A 4 6.41 -18.08 3.92
N GLU A 5 6.59 -19.36 3.59
CA GLU A 5 5.47 -20.26 3.35
C GLU A 5 4.74 -20.59 4.66
N GLU A 6 5.45 -20.69 5.78
CA GLU A 6 4.81 -20.85 7.09
C GLU A 6 3.90 -19.66 7.43
N LEU A 7 4.33 -18.42 7.19
CA LEU A 7 3.47 -17.24 7.37
C LEU A 7 2.30 -17.23 6.39
N SER A 8 2.52 -17.65 5.14
CA SER A 8 1.47 -17.76 4.13
C SER A 8 0.41 -18.79 4.54
N ASP A 9 0.82 -19.95 5.05
CA ASP A 9 -0.08 -20.98 5.58
C ASP A 9 -0.87 -20.47 6.80
N ARG A 10 -0.18 -19.79 7.74
CA ARG A 10 -0.80 -19.22 8.93
C ARG A 10 -1.87 -18.18 8.56
N VAL A 11 -1.62 -17.27 7.63
CA VAL A 11 -2.62 -16.28 7.21
C VAL A 11 -3.76 -16.91 6.40
N ALA A 12 -3.48 -17.93 5.59
CA ALA A 12 -4.51 -18.66 4.85
C ALA A 12 -5.46 -19.43 5.80
N ALA A 13 -4.94 -19.94 6.92
CA ALA A 13 -5.74 -20.60 7.95
C ALA A 13 -6.73 -19.63 8.64
N LEU A 14 -6.52 -18.32 8.51
CA LEU A 14 -7.44 -17.29 8.99
C LEU A 14 -8.57 -16.99 8.00
N ALA A 15 -8.57 -17.60 6.81
CA ALA A 15 -9.42 -17.16 5.72
C ALA A 15 -10.92 -17.28 5.99
N GLY A 16 -11.67 -16.21 5.68
CA GLY A 16 -13.13 -16.15 5.85
C GLY A 16 -13.62 -15.98 7.29
N ARG A 17 -12.71 -15.68 8.23
CA ARG A 17 -13.03 -15.32 9.61
C ARG A 17 -13.13 -13.81 9.76
N ASP A 18 -14.01 -13.36 10.65
CA ASP A 18 -14.01 -11.99 11.12
C ASP A 18 -12.90 -11.84 12.17
N LEU A 19 -11.80 -11.17 11.81
CA LEU A 19 -10.64 -11.02 12.69
C LEU A 19 -10.86 -9.94 13.75
N ALA A 20 -10.53 -10.26 14.99
CA ALA A 20 -10.40 -9.25 16.04
C ALA A 20 -9.05 -8.53 15.92
N LEU A 21 -9.00 -7.27 16.36
CA LEU A 21 -7.76 -6.47 16.34
C LEU A 21 -6.64 -7.12 17.16
N SER A 22 -6.98 -7.77 18.29
CA SER A 22 -6.01 -8.51 19.09
C SER A 22 -5.41 -9.73 18.36
N GLU A 23 -6.18 -10.39 17.49
CA GLU A 23 -5.67 -11.49 16.65
C GLU A 23 -4.72 -10.96 15.59
N VAL A 24 -5.02 -9.78 15.02
CA VAL A 24 -4.13 -9.08 14.10
C VAL A 24 -2.81 -8.73 14.77
N HIS A 25 -2.86 -8.13 15.97
CA HIS A 25 -1.67 -7.80 16.74
C HIS A 25 -0.85 -9.04 17.09
N GLN A 26 -1.50 -10.12 17.54
CA GLN A 26 -0.80 -11.36 17.87
C GLN A 26 -0.13 -11.97 16.64
N PHE A 27 -0.79 -11.98 15.48
CA PHE A 27 -0.19 -12.47 14.24
C PHE A 27 1.09 -11.70 13.89
N ILE A 28 1.08 -10.36 14.02
CA ILE A 28 2.23 -9.51 13.76
C ILE A 28 3.39 -9.83 14.73
N LEU A 29 3.09 -10.04 16.02
CA LEU A 29 4.09 -10.39 17.03
C LEU A 29 4.66 -11.79 16.81
N ASP A 30 3.82 -12.79 16.49
CA ASP A 30 4.24 -14.15 16.17
C ASP A 30 5.11 -14.18 14.91
N ALA A 31 4.80 -13.33 13.92
CA ALA A 31 5.64 -13.16 12.73
C ALA A 31 7.01 -12.57 13.08
N ALA A 32 7.06 -11.57 13.97
CA ALA A 32 8.33 -11.01 14.43
C ALA A 32 9.19 -12.05 15.16
N GLU A 33 8.58 -12.93 15.96
CA GLU A 33 9.28 -14.02 16.64
C GLU A 33 9.81 -15.06 15.64
N LEU A 34 8.98 -15.46 14.67
CA LEU A 34 9.36 -16.43 13.63
C LEU A 34 10.50 -15.92 12.75
N LEU A 35 10.52 -14.61 12.44
CA LEU A 35 11.49 -13.99 11.54
C LEU A 35 12.75 -13.47 12.25
N ALA A 36 12.85 -13.61 13.58
CA ALA A 36 14.04 -13.24 14.33
C ALA A 36 15.30 -13.97 13.78
N PRO A 37 16.46 -13.31 13.70
CA PRO A 37 16.80 -12.00 14.28
C PRO A 37 16.50 -10.80 13.36
N ALA A 38 15.75 -10.96 12.27
CA ALA A 38 15.43 -9.84 11.39
C ALA A 38 14.59 -8.79 12.13
N VAL A 39 14.97 -7.52 12.00
CA VAL A 39 14.31 -6.39 12.67
C VAL A 39 13.17 -5.87 11.79
N PRO A 40 11.93 -5.72 12.32
CA PRO A 40 10.83 -5.15 11.57
C PRO A 40 10.99 -3.65 11.34
N VAL A 41 10.63 -3.22 10.13
CA VAL A 41 10.39 -1.82 9.76
C VAL A 41 8.92 -1.65 9.44
N VAL A 42 8.21 -0.80 10.16
CA VAL A 42 6.83 -0.44 9.85
C VAL A 42 6.85 0.76 8.92
N THR A 43 6.05 0.72 7.86
CA THR A 43 5.90 1.84 6.93
C THR A 43 4.43 2.13 6.68
N GLY A 44 4.10 3.38 6.38
CA GLY A 44 2.78 3.79 5.86
C GLY A 44 2.95 4.86 4.79
N ASN A 45 1.93 5.36 4.10
CA ASN A 45 0.52 5.39 4.48
C ASN A 45 -0.18 4.02 4.33
N GLY A 46 -0.79 3.53 5.42
CA GLY A 46 -1.28 2.16 5.54
C GLY A 46 -0.21 1.22 6.08
N VAL A 47 -0.50 0.52 7.19
CA VAL A 47 0.51 -0.28 7.90
C VAL A 47 1.05 -1.46 7.09
N TRP A 48 2.34 -1.41 6.78
CA TRP A 48 3.11 -2.52 6.23
C TRP A 48 4.26 -2.81 7.19
N VAL A 49 4.24 -3.97 7.84
CA VAL A 49 5.34 -4.43 8.69
C VAL A 49 6.29 -5.26 7.84
N ARG A 50 7.52 -4.79 7.64
CA ARG A 50 8.47 -5.33 6.66
C ARG A 50 9.71 -5.93 7.34
N TRP A 51 10.17 -7.08 6.85
CA TRP A 51 11.40 -7.74 7.27
C TRP A 51 12.28 -8.08 6.06
N GLY A 52 13.56 -7.70 6.13
CA GLY A 52 14.57 -8.13 5.16
C GLY A 52 15.16 -9.48 5.57
N LEU A 53 15.02 -10.49 4.71
CA LEU A 53 15.49 -11.87 4.88
C LEU A 53 16.48 -12.23 3.76
N GLY A 54 17.60 -11.49 3.69
CA GLY A 54 18.60 -11.68 2.64
C GLY A 54 18.08 -11.28 1.27
N GLU A 55 17.84 -12.24 0.37
CA GLU A 55 17.32 -12.00 -0.99
C GLU A 55 15.80 -11.80 -1.06
N ARG A 56 15.11 -11.89 0.08
CA ARG A 56 13.65 -11.79 0.17
C ARG A 56 13.22 -10.77 1.21
N THR A 57 12.20 -9.99 0.88
CA THR A 57 11.51 -9.11 1.82
C THR A 57 10.15 -9.71 2.10
N VAL A 58 9.78 -9.84 3.36
CA VAL A 58 8.45 -10.27 3.79
C VAL A 58 7.70 -9.07 4.35
N VAL A 59 6.40 -8.99 4.05
CA VAL A 59 5.52 -7.94 4.56
C VAL A 59 4.27 -8.55 5.16
N VAL A 60 3.94 -8.15 6.39
CA VAL A 60 2.63 -8.38 6.98
C VAL A 60 1.86 -7.06 6.91
N ALA A 61 0.74 -7.07 6.20
CA ALA A 61 -0.10 -5.90 5.97
C ALA A 61 -1.49 -6.12 6.56
N PRO A 62 -1.78 -5.60 7.77
CA PRO A 62 -3.14 -5.48 8.26
C PRO A 62 -3.89 -4.40 7.47
N HIS A 63 -5.17 -4.64 7.21
CA HIS A 63 -6.01 -3.66 6.53
C HIS A 63 -7.42 -3.66 7.13
N ARG A 64 -8.03 -2.47 7.20
CA ARG A 64 -9.43 -2.33 7.54
C ARG A 64 -10.21 -1.96 6.28
N PHE A 65 -11.15 -2.81 5.89
CA PHE A 65 -12.04 -2.54 4.78
C PHE A 65 -13.48 -2.69 5.22
N ARG A 66 -14.27 -1.60 5.14
CA ARG A 66 -15.68 -1.58 5.58
C ARG A 66 -15.84 -2.11 7.02
N SER A 67 -14.97 -1.66 7.92
CA SER A 67 -14.89 -2.09 9.32
C SER A 67 -14.46 -3.53 9.56
N MET A 68 -14.30 -4.37 8.51
CA MET A 68 -13.73 -5.71 8.63
C MET A 68 -12.19 -5.64 8.61
N LEU A 69 -11.56 -6.36 9.52
CA LEU A 69 -10.11 -6.50 9.55
C LEU A 69 -9.68 -7.68 8.68
N THR A 70 -8.71 -7.44 7.80
CA THR A 70 -8.04 -8.45 7.01
C THR A 70 -6.54 -8.40 7.24
N LEU A 71 -5.88 -9.52 6.98
CA LEU A 71 -4.44 -9.65 7.03
C LEU A 71 -3.95 -10.20 5.70
N ALA A 72 -2.80 -9.69 5.28
CA ALA A 72 -2.08 -10.13 4.10
C ALA A 72 -0.62 -10.40 4.46
N VAL A 73 -0.07 -11.47 3.91
CA VAL A 73 1.37 -11.73 3.90
C VAL A 73 1.83 -11.60 2.46
N HIS A 74 2.78 -10.70 2.22
CA HIS A 74 3.45 -10.53 0.94
C HIS A 74 4.90 -10.95 1.08
N PHE A 75 5.50 -11.36 -0.03
CA PHE A 75 6.95 -11.48 -0.13
C PHE A 75 7.43 -11.08 -1.51
N PHE A 76 8.65 -10.57 -1.56
CA PHE A 76 9.26 -10.03 -2.77
C PHE A 76 10.75 -10.33 -2.80
N ASN A 77 11.39 -10.20 -3.96
CA ASN A 77 12.85 -10.17 -4.05
C ASN A 77 13.37 -8.82 -3.55
N SER A 78 14.29 -8.83 -2.57
CA SER A 78 14.76 -7.61 -1.91
C SER A 78 15.49 -6.67 -2.87
N GLU A 79 16.49 -7.17 -3.59
CA GLU A 79 17.30 -6.34 -4.51
C GLU A 79 16.43 -5.63 -5.55
N TYR A 80 15.48 -6.36 -6.15
CA TYR A 80 14.59 -5.80 -7.15
C TYR A 80 13.64 -4.76 -6.56
N THR A 81 13.05 -5.05 -5.40
CA THR A 81 12.10 -4.14 -4.73
C THR A 81 12.81 -2.88 -4.25
N GLU A 82 13.96 -3.01 -3.58
CA GLU A 82 14.75 -1.90 -3.08
C GLU A 82 15.25 -0.99 -4.21
N THR A 83 15.64 -1.57 -5.34
CA THR A 83 16.01 -0.81 -6.54
C THR A 83 14.82 0.02 -7.05
N HIS A 84 13.64 -0.59 -7.15
CA HIS A 84 12.45 0.11 -7.63
C HIS A 84 11.97 1.19 -6.64
N ASP A 85 11.94 0.88 -5.34
CA ASP A 85 11.63 1.85 -4.29
C ASP A 85 12.59 3.04 -4.35
N TYR A 86 13.90 2.79 -4.47
CA TYR A 86 14.89 3.86 -4.63
C TYR A 86 14.62 4.71 -5.88
N HIS A 87 14.32 4.07 -7.01
CA HIS A 87 13.97 4.79 -8.24
C HIS A 87 12.72 5.63 -8.07
N ALA A 88 11.69 5.13 -7.37
CA ALA A 88 10.47 5.86 -7.06
C ALA A 88 10.74 7.05 -6.14
N PHE A 89 11.55 6.89 -5.10
CA PHE A 89 11.93 8.02 -4.23
C PHE A 89 12.80 9.06 -4.94
N LYS A 90 13.71 8.63 -5.81
CA LYS A 90 14.66 9.55 -6.46
C LYS A 90 14.10 10.28 -7.67
N TRP A 91 13.23 9.61 -8.43
CA TRP A 91 12.76 10.10 -9.73
C TRP A 91 11.25 10.05 -9.90
N GLY A 92 10.52 9.42 -8.97
CA GLY A 92 9.07 9.38 -9.00
C GLY A 92 8.48 10.70 -8.53
N MET A 93 7.23 10.93 -8.92
CA MET A 93 6.42 11.99 -8.33
C MET A 93 6.04 11.60 -6.91
N ALA A 94 5.56 12.57 -6.13
CA ALA A 94 5.05 12.27 -4.79
C ALA A 94 4.05 11.10 -4.76
N ASP A 95 3.14 11.00 -5.73
CA ASP A 95 2.13 9.94 -5.74
C ASP A 95 2.69 8.56 -6.11
N ASP A 96 3.91 8.50 -6.64
CA ASP A 96 4.62 7.27 -7.01
C ASP A 96 5.40 6.67 -5.83
N MET A 97 5.47 7.37 -4.69
CA MET A 97 6.24 6.91 -3.54
C MET A 97 5.62 5.66 -2.91
N PRO A 98 6.42 4.61 -2.66
CA PRO A 98 5.91 3.33 -2.15
C PRO A 98 5.40 3.43 -0.71
N PHE A 99 5.86 4.43 0.04
CA PHE A 99 5.43 4.76 1.38
C PHE A 99 5.88 6.21 1.74
N ARG A 100 5.20 6.82 2.70
CA ARG A 100 5.34 8.21 3.18
C ARG A 100 6.14 8.32 4.49
N TRP A 101 6.14 7.29 5.33
CA TRP A 101 6.85 7.29 6.62
C TRP A 101 7.34 5.88 6.99
N SER A 102 8.31 5.81 7.90
CA SER A 102 8.88 4.57 8.42
C SER A 102 9.22 4.64 9.93
N MET A 103 9.12 3.49 10.60
CA MET A 103 9.51 3.25 12.00
C MET A 103 10.30 1.93 12.11
N VAL A 104 11.53 1.98 12.60
CA VAL A 104 12.41 0.82 12.83
C VAL A 104 12.24 0.35 14.27
N LEU A 105 11.75 -0.87 14.49
CA LEU A 105 11.31 -1.32 15.82
C LEU A 105 12.39 -2.01 16.68
N GLY A 106 13.64 -2.07 16.22
CA GLY A 106 14.78 -2.63 16.95
C GLY A 106 16.04 -1.77 16.84
N GLU A 107 17.13 -2.20 17.48
CA GLU A 107 18.42 -1.51 17.35
C GLU A 107 18.87 -1.51 15.89
N HIS A 108 19.33 -0.36 15.38
CA HIS A 108 19.73 -0.19 13.99
C HIS A 108 20.79 -1.23 13.59
N THR A 109 20.39 -2.31 12.94
CA THR A 109 21.31 -3.22 12.27
C THR A 109 21.58 -2.65 10.89
N THR A 110 22.86 -2.38 10.64
CA THR A 110 23.41 -1.84 9.39
C THR A 110 23.14 -2.80 8.23
N SER A 111 21.97 -2.68 7.59
CA SER A 111 21.81 -3.08 6.20
C SER A 111 22.58 -2.10 5.31
N VAL A 112 23.11 -2.57 4.18
CA VAL A 112 23.95 -1.78 3.26
C VAL A 112 23.13 -0.70 2.53
N PHE A 113 21.80 -0.75 2.61
CA PHE A 113 20.91 0.25 2.05
C PHE A 113 19.73 0.50 3.00
N ASP A 114 19.76 1.63 3.72
CA ASP A 114 18.66 2.08 4.59
C ASP A 114 17.51 2.63 3.72
N TRP A 115 16.87 1.79 2.89
CA TRP A 115 15.76 2.17 2.00
C TRP A 115 14.64 2.91 2.74
N TRP A 116 14.42 2.57 4.02
CA TRP A 116 13.45 3.22 4.90
C TRP A 116 13.73 4.71 5.13
N ARG A 117 14.97 5.19 4.94
CA ARG A 117 15.34 6.62 5.04
C ARG A 117 14.92 7.45 3.83
N GLN A 118 14.58 6.80 2.72
CA GLN A 118 14.34 7.50 1.45
C GLN A 118 12.98 8.23 1.42
N CYS A 119 12.08 7.99 2.38
CA CYS A 119 10.78 8.66 2.47
C CYS A 119 10.80 10.05 3.13
N GLY A 120 11.98 10.60 3.43
CA GLY A 120 12.13 11.95 3.98
C GLY A 120 11.81 13.02 2.94
N LEU A 121 10.55 13.46 2.90
CA LEU A 121 10.12 14.59 2.08
C LEU A 121 10.08 15.89 2.88
N VAL A 122 10.53 16.99 2.25
CA VAL A 122 10.52 18.33 2.85
C VAL A 122 9.36 19.15 2.29
N GLY A 123 8.38 19.46 3.13
CA GLY A 123 7.30 20.38 2.82
C GLY A 123 7.73 21.84 2.88
N TYR A 124 7.63 22.52 1.73
CA TYR A 124 8.11 23.90 1.56
C TYR A 124 7.02 24.95 1.32
N ASN A 125 5.78 24.52 1.03
CA ASN A 125 4.58 25.37 1.02
C ASN A 125 3.35 24.55 1.47
N TRP A 126 2.22 25.22 1.70
CA TRP A 126 1.02 24.56 2.23
C TRP A 126 0.34 23.62 1.24
N ASP A 127 0.48 23.83 -0.07
CA ASP A 127 -0.12 22.94 -1.09
C ASP A 127 0.66 21.63 -1.20
N TYR A 128 1.99 21.69 -1.13
CA TYR A 128 2.83 20.51 -0.99
C TYR A 128 2.61 19.80 0.34
N PHE A 129 2.45 20.56 1.44
CA PHE A 129 2.10 20.00 2.74
C PHE A 129 0.83 19.15 2.63
N ASP A 130 -0.26 19.69 2.10
CA ASP A 130 -1.51 18.94 1.95
C ASP A 130 -1.29 17.67 1.12
N ARG A 131 -0.55 17.76 0.01
CA ARG A 131 -0.28 16.61 -0.85
C ARG A 131 0.50 15.49 -0.15
N GLN A 132 1.46 15.82 0.72
CA GLN A 132 2.32 14.83 1.38
C GLN A 132 1.82 14.40 2.76
N PHE A 133 1.46 15.38 3.59
CA PHE A 133 1.18 15.20 5.01
C PHE A 133 -0.28 14.89 5.29
N ASP A 134 -1.25 15.48 4.55
CA ASP A 134 -2.65 15.30 4.95
C ASP A 134 -3.06 13.83 4.90
N SER A 135 -2.66 13.11 3.85
CA SER A 135 -2.95 11.68 3.77
C SER A 135 -2.32 10.89 4.93
N VAL A 136 -1.11 11.29 5.36
CA VAL A 136 -0.42 10.67 6.50
C VAL A 136 -1.15 10.96 7.79
N LEU A 137 -1.45 12.23 8.09
CA LEU A 137 -2.12 12.64 9.31
C LEU A 137 -3.56 12.10 9.39
N ASP A 138 -4.23 11.98 8.25
CA ASP A 138 -5.60 11.46 8.20
C ASP A 138 -5.70 9.98 8.57
N SER A 139 -4.75 9.15 8.11
CA SER A 139 -4.73 7.72 8.42
C SER A 139 -3.94 7.37 9.68
N LEU A 140 -3.07 8.25 10.16
CA LEU A 140 -2.10 7.95 11.22
C LEU A 140 -2.73 7.35 12.49
N PRO A 141 -3.87 7.85 13.01
CA PRO A 141 -4.50 7.20 14.17
C PRO A 141 -4.89 5.74 13.91
N GLU A 142 -5.44 5.44 12.74
CA GLU A 142 -5.78 4.08 12.34
C GLU A 142 -4.53 3.23 12.13
N ASP A 143 -3.50 3.78 11.48
CA ASP A 143 -2.22 3.08 11.29
C ASP A 143 -1.58 2.71 12.65
N LEU A 144 -1.58 3.64 13.62
CA LEU A 144 -1.11 3.36 14.97
C LEU A 144 -1.99 2.34 15.70
N GLU A 145 -3.31 2.30 15.45
CA GLU A 145 -4.21 1.30 16.02
C GLU A 145 -3.88 -0.11 15.51
N LEU A 146 -3.59 -0.26 14.21
CA LEU A 146 -3.25 -1.54 13.59
C LEU A 146 -1.91 -2.11 14.06
N MET A 147 -1.02 -1.28 14.60
CA MET A 147 0.22 -1.73 15.24
C MET A 147 -0.05 -2.37 16.62
N PRO A 148 0.70 -3.43 16.99
CA PRO A 148 0.71 -3.95 18.35
C PRO A 148 1.00 -2.84 19.39
N PRO A 149 0.28 -2.78 20.52
CA PRO A 149 0.42 -1.68 21.50
C PRO A 149 1.86 -1.41 21.96
N GLN A 150 2.67 -2.47 22.10
CA GLN A 150 4.08 -2.37 22.52
C GLN A 150 5.03 -1.78 21.47
N TRP A 151 4.57 -1.60 20.22
CA TRP A 151 5.34 -1.01 19.14
C TRP A 151 4.94 0.43 18.82
N ARG A 152 3.80 0.89 19.36
CA ARG A 152 3.26 2.22 19.07
C ARG A 152 4.17 3.29 19.65
N ARG A 153 4.43 4.33 18.85
CA ARG A 153 5.13 5.55 19.26
C ARG A 153 4.16 6.71 19.16
N GLU A 154 4.25 7.64 20.11
CA GLU A 154 3.63 8.96 19.93
C GLU A 154 4.37 9.68 18.79
N VAL A 155 3.62 10.23 17.83
CA VAL A 155 4.18 11.06 16.76
C VAL A 155 3.95 12.52 17.13
N VAL A 156 5.02 13.31 17.14
CA VAL A 156 4.97 14.71 17.55
C VAL A 156 5.57 15.59 16.47
N TYR A 157 4.80 16.59 16.06
CA TYR A 157 5.27 17.68 15.23
C TYR A 157 5.07 19.00 15.97
N ARG A 158 6.06 19.89 15.89
CA ARG A 158 5.98 21.21 16.53
C ARG A 158 6.43 22.29 15.57
N TRP A 159 5.71 23.40 15.53
CA TRP A 159 6.03 24.56 14.71
C TRP A 159 6.01 25.84 15.51
N ASP A 160 6.84 26.81 15.11
CA ASP A 160 6.78 28.17 15.62
C ASP A 160 5.72 28.98 14.87
N MET A 161 4.56 29.12 15.50
CA MET A 161 3.44 29.96 15.03
C MET A 161 3.39 31.30 15.78
N SER A 162 4.54 31.85 16.17
CA SER A 162 4.62 33.22 16.72
C SER A 162 4.09 34.28 15.75
N VAL A 163 4.09 34.00 14.44
CA VAL A 163 3.51 34.85 13.39
C VAL A 163 2.02 35.15 13.58
N SER A 164 1.27 34.26 14.24
CA SER A 164 -0.15 34.42 14.59
C SER A 164 -0.37 34.65 16.10
N GLY A 165 0.70 34.77 16.88
CA GLY A 165 0.63 34.94 18.34
C GLY A 165 0.35 33.65 19.13
N LEU A 166 0.34 32.48 18.47
CA LEU A 166 0.12 31.18 19.12
C LEU A 166 1.41 30.58 19.71
N GLY A 167 2.57 31.17 19.43
CA GLY A 167 3.87 30.63 19.85
C GLY A 167 4.10 29.22 19.29
N ALA A 168 4.72 28.34 20.07
CA ALA A 168 4.89 26.96 19.66
C ALA A 168 3.55 26.22 19.64
N VAL A 169 3.16 25.72 18.45
CA VAL A 169 1.99 24.85 18.26
C VAL A 169 2.48 23.42 18.08
N THR A 170 1.92 22.51 18.87
CA THR A 170 2.28 21.08 18.88
C THR A 170 1.11 20.26 18.39
N LEU A 171 1.37 19.38 17.43
CA LEU A 171 0.50 18.31 16.98
C LEU A 171 1.02 16.99 17.57
N ARG A 172 0.19 16.30 18.36
CA ARG A 172 0.47 14.97 18.93
C ARG A 172 -0.51 13.96 18.35
N ALA A 173 0.00 12.97 17.63
CA ALA A 173 -0.82 11.92 17.06
C ALA A 173 -0.64 10.60 17.83
N THR A 174 -1.78 9.98 18.14
CA THR A 174 -1.87 8.65 18.75
C THR A 174 -2.98 7.86 18.07
N HIS A 175 -3.17 6.59 18.43
CA HIS A 175 -4.30 5.81 17.96
C HIS A 175 -5.68 6.38 18.37
N GLU A 176 -5.74 7.27 19.37
CA GLU A 176 -6.98 7.92 19.81
C GLU A 176 -7.31 9.16 18.98
N GLY A 177 -6.44 9.57 18.05
CA GLY A 177 -6.60 10.75 17.21
C GLY A 177 -5.42 11.72 17.27
N ILE A 178 -5.67 12.97 16.89
CA ILE A 178 -4.65 14.04 16.82
C ILE A 178 -5.02 15.18 17.77
N GLU A 179 -4.17 15.44 18.75
CA GLU A 179 -4.26 16.62 19.60
C GLU A 179 -3.44 17.77 18.99
N ILE A 180 -4.03 18.95 18.88
CA ILE A 180 -3.33 20.20 18.57
C ILE A 180 -3.37 21.11 19.79
N SER A 181 -2.23 21.67 20.18
CA SER A 181 -2.11 22.55 21.35
C SER A 181 -1.21 23.75 21.09
N SER A 182 -1.44 24.86 21.79
CA SER A 182 -0.61 26.08 21.75
C SER A 182 0.04 26.35 23.09
N ALA A 183 1.37 26.54 23.09
CA ALA A 183 2.13 26.90 24.27
C ALA A 183 1.85 28.33 24.77
N ALA A 184 1.48 29.26 23.88
CA ALA A 184 1.25 30.65 24.26
C ALA A 184 -0.14 30.86 24.89
N THR A 185 -1.17 30.16 24.40
CA THR A 185 -2.55 30.31 24.90
C THR A 185 -2.94 29.25 25.93
N GLY A 186 -2.24 28.11 25.95
CA GLY A 186 -2.60 26.94 26.76
C GLY A 186 -3.84 26.20 26.25
N GLU A 187 -4.34 26.54 25.06
CA GLU A 187 -5.48 25.85 24.45
C GLU A 187 -5.05 24.54 23.82
N SER A 188 -5.96 23.56 23.86
CA SER A 188 -5.84 22.28 23.18
C SER A 188 -7.20 21.87 22.57
N VAL A 189 -7.13 21.14 21.45
CA VAL A 189 -8.26 20.52 20.76
C VAL A 189 -7.85 19.13 20.25
N MET A 190 -8.69 18.13 20.55
CA MET A 190 -8.51 16.75 20.10
C MET A 190 -9.40 16.46 18.89
N PHE A 191 -8.78 16.06 17.78
CA PHE A 191 -9.44 15.54 16.60
C PHE A 191 -9.52 14.01 16.72
N PRO A 192 -10.72 13.42 16.87
CA PRO A 192 -10.85 11.96 16.93
C PRO A 192 -10.52 11.30 15.57
N PRO A 193 -10.29 9.98 15.53
CA PRO A 193 -10.07 9.25 14.29
C PRO A 193 -11.24 9.47 13.33
N GLY A 194 -10.96 9.62 12.04
CA GLY A 194 -11.97 9.94 11.01
C GLY A 194 -12.37 11.42 10.93
N ARG A 195 -11.89 12.27 11.85
CA ARG A 195 -12.03 13.75 11.79
C ARG A 195 -10.70 14.46 11.53
N THR A 196 -9.69 13.72 11.12
CA THR A 196 -8.31 14.18 10.91
C THR A 196 -8.04 14.73 9.51
N GLN A 197 -9.03 14.72 8.62
CA GLN A 197 -8.85 15.20 7.25
C GLN A 197 -8.59 16.72 7.17
N GLY A 198 -7.63 17.11 6.34
CA GLY A 198 -7.33 18.52 6.03
C GLY A 198 -6.55 19.22 7.14
N MET A 199 -5.60 18.53 7.78
CA MET A 199 -4.77 19.12 8.83
C MET A 199 -3.86 20.22 8.33
N GLY A 200 -3.40 20.19 7.08
CA GLY A 200 -2.63 21.27 6.50
C GLY A 200 -3.46 22.56 6.43
N ALA A 201 -4.75 22.48 6.12
CA ALA A 201 -5.63 23.66 6.17
C ALA A 201 -5.81 24.18 7.60
N VAL A 202 -5.90 23.29 8.59
CA VAL A 202 -5.95 23.64 10.01
C VAL A 202 -4.66 24.35 10.44
N LEU A 203 -3.50 23.77 10.15
CA LEU A 203 -2.20 24.30 10.55
C LEU A 203 -1.90 25.65 9.87
N ALA A 204 -2.21 25.79 8.58
CA ALA A 204 -2.08 27.05 7.86
C ALA A 204 -3.00 28.14 8.40
N GLY A 205 -4.23 27.78 8.76
CA GLY A 205 -5.16 28.71 9.40
C GLY A 205 -4.68 29.16 10.78
N LEU A 206 -4.16 28.24 11.60
CA LEU A 206 -3.54 28.56 12.89
C LEU A 206 -2.29 29.44 12.73
N ALA A 207 -1.53 29.28 11.64
CA ALA A 207 -0.45 30.19 11.28
C ALA A 207 -0.93 31.57 10.79
N GLY A 208 -2.24 31.86 10.85
CA GLY A 208 -2.82 33.14 10.44
C GLY A 208 -2.80 33.36 8.92
N GLY A 209 -2.73 32.28 8.14
CA GLY A 209 -2.54 32.34 6.69
C GLY A 209 -1.13 32.75 6.25
N ALA A 210 -0.16 32.72 7.16
CA ALA A 210 1.25 32.93 6.81
C ALA A 210 1.77 31.77 5.94
N PRO A 211 2.63 32.04 4.95
CA PRO A 211 3.34 31.01 4.19
C PRO A 211 4.07 30.00 5.08
N LEU A 212 4.14 28.73 4.69
CA LEU A 212 4.83 27.68 5.47
C LEU A 212 6.31 28.01 5.70
N LYS A 213 6.98 28.65 4.73
CA LYS A 213 8.37 29.13 4.86
C LYS A 213 8.59 30.10 6.02
N LYS A 214 7.53 30.70 6.58
CA LYS A 214 7.57 31.60 7.75
C LYS A 214 7.13 30.92 9.05
N VAL A 215 6.95 29.61 9.03
CA VAL A 215 6.47 28.80 10.16
C VAL A 215 7.51 27.70 10.42
N PRO A 216 8.65 28.02 11.05
CA PRO A 216 9.73 27.06 11.27
C PRO A 216 9.27 25.84 12.04
N MET A 217 9.65 24.66 11.56
CA MET A 217 9.55 23.42 12.33
C MET A 217 10.52 23.47 13.51
N LEU A 218 10.03 23.07 14.68
CA LEU A 218 10.77 23.03 15.93
C LEU A 218 11.06 21.60 16.39
N GLU A 219 10.24 20.64 15.96
CA GLU A 219 10.36 19.24 16.35
C GLU A 219 9.64 18.34 15.34
N SER A 220 10.26 17.21 15.03
CA SER A 220 9.68 16.05 14.34
C SER A 220 10.15 14.80 15.07
N SER A 221 9.24 14.04 15.67
CA SER A 221 9.58 12.81 16.38
C SER A 221 8.49 11.75 16.27
N GLY A 222 8.85 10.49 16.54
CA GLY A 222 7.98 9.31 16.44
C GLY A 222 8.27 8.44 15.21
N PHE A 223 8.52 9.06 14.06
CA PHE A 223 9.04 8.38 12.86
C PHE A 223 10.57 8.39 12.83
N ASP A 224 11.17 7.35 12.25
CA ASP A 224 12.60 7.31 11.93
C ASP A 224 12.90 8.03 10.61
N ALA A 225 11.96 7.97 9.66
CA ALA A 225 11.91 8.84 8.51
C ALA A 225 10.44 9.14 8.17
N GLY A 226 10.13 10.37 7.82
CA GLY A 226 8.78 10.79 7.54
C GLY A 226 8.75 12.21 7.01
N PRO A 227 7.54 12.74 6.77
CA PRO A 227 7.41 14.06 6.20
C PRO A 227 7.84 15.11 7.25
N ILE A 228 8.70 16.04 6.83
CA ILE A 228 9.22 17.17 7.62
C ILE A 228 9.00 18.49 6.87
N THR A 229 8.95 19.62 7.55
CA THR A 229 8.86 20.94 6.92
C THR A 229 10.13 21.73 7.20
N LEU A 230 10.25 22.90 6.57
CA LEU A 230 11.39 23.78 6.77
C LEU A 230 11.54 24.19 8.25
N ASP A 231 12.77 24.19 8.77
CA ASP A 231 13.13 24.63 10.12
C ASP A 231 13.84 26.00 10.15
N GLY A 232 14.12 26.56 8.97
CA GLY A 232 14.78 27.85 8.81
C GLY A 232 16.31 27.78 8.83
N SER A 233 16.88 26.58 8.89
CA SER A 233 18.33 26.32 8.79
C SER A 233 18.75 25.84 7.40
N GLU A 234 17.84 25.83 6.43
CA GLU A 234 18.10 25.29 5.09
C GLU A 234 19.22 26.05 4.36
N PRO A 235 20.13 25.32 3.69
CA PRO A 235 21.13 25.91 2.81
C PRO A 235 20.53 26.74 1.66
N GLU A 236 21.25 27.78 1.22
CA GLU A 236 20.81 28.68 0.15
C GLU A 236 20.52 27.96 -1.18
N ASP A 237 21.28 26.91 -1.49
CA ASP A 237 21.06 26.08 -2.68
C ASP A 237 19.75 25.29 -2.60
N VAL A 238 19.37 24.81 -1.42
CA VAL A 238 18.06 24.16 -1.18
C VAL A 238 16.92 25.17 -1.36
N LEU A 239 17.08 26.38 -0.79
CA LEU A 239 16.07 27.43 -0.94
C LEU A 239 15.90 27.84 -2.40
N ARG A 240 17.00 27.96 -3.14
CA ARG A 240 16.98 28.26 -4.58
C ARG A 240 16.35 27.14 -5.41
N GLU A 241 16.58 25.88 -5.04
CA GLU A 241 15.92 24.74 -5.68
C GLU A 241 14.42 24.78 -5.47
N ILE A 242 13.96 25.05 -4.24
CA ILE A 242 12.54 25.23 -3.91
C ILE A 242 11.92 26.36 -4.75
N GLU A 243 12.58 27.52 -4.85
CA GLU A 243 12.11 28.63 -5.69
C GLU A 243 11.97 28.23 -7.16
N MET A 244 12.98 27.53 -7.69
CA MET A 244 12.94 27.04 -9.07
C MET A 244 11.81 26.01 -9.30
N ILE A 245 11.53 25.14 -8.33
CA ILE A 245 10.41 24.19 -8.38
C ILE A 245 9.08 24.95 -8.41
N GLU A 246 8.92 25.96 -7.56
CA GLU A 246 7.73 26.81 -7.49
C GLU A 246 7.52 27.65 -8.77
N GLU A 247 8.59 28.17 -9.37
CA GLU A 247 8.54 28.92 -10.63
C GLU A 247 8.17 28.04 -11.83
N ASN A 248 8.76 26.85 -11.92
CA ASN A 248 8.47 25.92 -13.01
C ASN A 248 7.07 25.33 -12.88
N ASN A 249 6.64 25.04 -11.65
CA ASN A 249 5.34 24.49 -11.28
C ASN A 249 4.88 23.31 -12.17
N ASN A 250 5.82 22.41 -12.52
CA ASN A 250 5.51 21.25 -13.36
C ASN A 250 4.53 20.28 -12.68
N GLU A 251 4.40 20.35 -11.35
CA GLU A 251 3.56 19.46 -10.55
C GLU A 251 2.20 20.06 -10.17
N GLY A 252 1.93 21.32 -10.54
CA GLY A 252 0.70 22.03 -10.19
C GLY A 252 0.63 22.53 -8.75
N ILE A 253 1.72 22.47 -7.99
CA ILE A 253 1.86 22.95 -6.62
C ILE A 253 1.85 24.48 -6.59
N ARG A 254 0.87 25.07 -5.91
CA ARG A 254 0.73 26.52 -5.82
C ARG A 254 1.66 27.10 -4.74
N PRO A 255 2.51 28.09 -5.06
CA PRO A 255 3.29 28.80 -4.04
C PRO A 255 2.37 29.52 -3.05
N ASP A 256 2.81 29.69 -1.80
CA ASP A 256 2.06 30.43 -0.78
C ASP A 256 2.11 31.94 -1.05
N THR A 257 1.20 32.43 -1.88
CA THR A 257 1.04 33.85 -2.23
C THR A 257 -0.16 34.46 -1.53
N ASP A 258 -0.34 35.77 -1.67
CA ASP A 258 -1.50 36.47 -1.09
C ASP A 258 -2.83 35.99 -1.67
N ASP A 259 -2.82 35.47 -2.91
CA ASP A 259 -4.01 35.04 -3.64
C ASP A 259 -4.54 33.66 -3.22
N ASN A 260 -3.72 32.83 -2.58
CA ASN A 260 -4.11 31.50 -2.09
C ASN A 260 -3.96 31.33 -0.57
N ARG A 261 -3.83 32.42 0.18
CA ARG A 261 -3.79 32.36 1.65
C ARG A 261 -5.04 31.70 2.20
N ARG A 262 -4.82 30.76 3.11
CA ARG A 262 -5.90 30.08 3.84
C ARG A 262 -6.45 31.02 4.92
N PRO A 263 -7.76 31.03 5.18
CA PRO A 263 -8.35 31.85 6.22
C PRO A 263 -7.72 31.57 7.58
N ALA A 264 -7.48 32.63 8.37
CA ALA A 264 -7.00 32.47 9.74
C ALA A 264 -8.04 31.70 10.59
N LEU A 265 -7.55 30.79 11.43
CA LEU A 265 -8.35 29.97 12.32
C LEU A 265 -7.91 30.17 13.76
N THR A 266 -8.87 30.07 14.68
CA THR A 266 -8.66 30.03 16.12
C THR A 266 -9.00 28.65 16.67
N PHE A 267 -8.58 28.34 17.90
CA PHE A 267 -9.01 27.12 18.59
C PHE A 267 -10.52 27.04 18.79
N ALA A 268 -11.22 28.17 18.88
CA ALA A 268 -12.68 28.20 18.90
C ALA A 268 -13.28 27.72 17.58
N ASP A 269 -12.69 28.11 16.44
CA ASP A 269 -13.11 27.64 15.11
C ASP A 269 -12.87 26.13 14.95
N LEU A 270 -11.76 25.62 15.48
CA LEU A 270 -11.50 24.17 15.48
C LEU A 270 -12.56 23.40 16.28
N ARG A 271 -12.93 23.89 17.47
CA ARG A 271 -14.01 23.30 18.27
C ARG A 271 -15.36 23.39 17.57
N ALA A 272 -15.64 24.51 16.90
CA ALA A 272 -16.86 24.68 16.11
C ALA A 272 -16.93 23.65 14.98
N ARG A 273 -15.83 23.47 14.23
CA ARG A 273 -15.70 22.44 13.18
C ARG A 273 -15.94 21.03 13.69
N LEU A 274 -15.45 20.70 14.89
CA LEU A 274 -15.70 19.39 15.51
C LEU A 274 -17.13 19.24 16.06
N GLY A 275 -17.80 20.35 16.38
CA GLY A 275 -19.20 20.37 16.78
C GLY A 275 -20.19 20.23 15.62
N GLU A 276 -19.72 20.41 14.37
CA GLU A 276 -20.54 20.13 13.20
C GLU A 276 -20.86 18.63 13.14
N PRO A 277 -22.15 18.29 12.91
CA PRO A 277 -22.54 16.89 12.78
C PRO A 277 -21.68 16.27 11.69
N GLU A 278 -21.27 15.02 11.93
CA GLU A 278 -20.66 14.25 10.86
C GLU A 278 -21.66 14.28 9.71
N GLU A 279 -21.25 14.80 8.54
CA GLU A 279 -21.92 14.32 7.35
C GLU A 279 -21.75 12.81 7.44
N GLU A 280 -22.88 12.10 7.61
CA GLU A 280 -22.90 10.67 7.33
C GLU A 280 -22.35 10.60 5.91
N THR A 281 -21.06 10.28 5.80
CA THR A 281 -20.50 9.71 4.61
C THR A 281 -21.34 8.48 4.47
N VAL A 282 -22.38 8.60 3.63
CA VAL A 282 -23.36 7.56 3.39
C VAL A 282 -22.48 6.37 3.14
N SER A 283 -22.42 5.47 4.14
CA SER A 283 -21.87 4.16 3.92
C SER A 283 -22.71 3.72 2.77
N ARG A 284 -22.13 3.73 1.57
CA ARG A 284 -22.81 3.19 0.42
C ARG A 284 -22.95 1.75 0.88
N ALA A 285 -24.13 1.45 1.42
CA ALA A 285 -24.68 0.14 1.53
C ALA A 285 -24.80 -0.26 0.07
N TYR A 286 -23.65 -0.62 -0.49
CA TYR A 286 -23.58 -1.48 -1.62
C TYR A 286 -24.29 -2.71 -1.08
N ALA A 287 -25.57 -2.80 -1.45
CA ALA A 287 -26.25 -4.06 -1.49
C ALA A 287 -25.21 -4.98 -2.13
N ARG A 288 -24.70 -5.93 -1.36
CA ARG A 288 -24.02 -7.07 -1.93
C ARG A 288 -25.07 -7.59 -2.89
N ALA A 289 -24.97 -7.27 -4.18
CA ALA A 289 -25.80 -7.94 -5.15
C ALA A 289 -25.59 -9.40 -4.82
N GLU A 290 -26.66 -10.09 -4.43
CA GLU A 290 -26.62 -11.49 -4.05
C GLU A 290 -26.25 -12.24 -5.32
N HIS A 291 -24.95 -12.28 -5.64
CA HIS A 291 -24.43 -13.08 -6.71
C HIS A 291 -24.53 -14.51 -6.22
N ALA A 292 -25.10 -15.39 -7.03
CA ALA A 292 -25.06 -16.80 -6.76
C ALA A 292 -23.58 -17.22 -6.62
N VAL A 293 -23.25 -17.93 -5.54
CA VAL A 293 -21.91 -18.50 -5.37
C VAL A 293 -21.90 -19.87 -6.04
N LEU A 294 -21.07 -20.02 -7.06
CA LEU A 294 -20.91 -21.26 -7.81
C LEU A 294 -19.64 -22.00 -7.38
N PRO A 295 -19.65 -23.35 -7.38
CA PRO A 295 -18.43 -24.11 -7.18
C PRO A 295 -17.44 -23.82 -8.31
N MET A 296 -16.15 -23.85 -7.98
CA MET A 296 -15.10 -23.71 -8.97
C MET A 296 -15.12 -24.88 -9.95
N ARG A 297 -14.86 -24.58 -11.24
CA ARG A 297 -14.68 -25.59 -12.28
C ARG A 297 -13.33 -25.42 -12.94
N TRP A 298 -12.61 -26.52 -13.12
CA TRP A 298 -11.37 -26.52 -13.90
C TRP A 298 -11.71 -26.66 -15.39
N GLY A 299 -11.62 -25.56 -16.15
CA GLY A 299 -11.71 -25.62 -17.61
C GLY A 299 -10.46 -26.23 -18.26
N LEU A 300 -9.32 -26.18 -17.57
CA LEU A 300 -8.07 -26.81 -17.95
C LEU A 300 -7.54 -27.66 -16.80
N SER A 301 -7.07 -28.86 -17.09
CA SER A 301 -6.39 -29.70 -16.10
C SER A 301 -4.99 -29.16 -15.79
N LEU A 302 -4.46 -29.51 -14.61
CA LEU A 302 -3.07 -29.19 -14.22
C LEU A 302 -2.05 -29.63 -15.28
N GLY A 303 -2.22 -30.83 -15.84
CA GLY A 303 -1.36 -31.34 -16.90
C GLY A 303 -1.40 -30.50 -18.18
N GLN A 304 -2.58 -30.00 -18.56
CA GLN A 304 -2.72 -29.07 -19.68
C GLN A 304 -2.04 -27.72 -19.38
N LEU A 305 -2.21 -27.18 -18.17
CA LEU A 305 -1.54 -25.94 -17.76
C LEU A 305 -0.01 -26.07 -17.81
N HIS A 306 0.56 -27.17 -17.30
CA HIS A 306 1.99 -27.44 -17.44
C HIS A 306 2.45 -27.54 -18.89
N ALA A 307 1.66 -28.21 -19.74
CA ALA A 307 1.98 -28.32 -21.16
C ALA A 307 1.95 -26.95 -21.86
N ILE A 308 1.00 -26.08 -21.51
CA ILE A 308 0.92 -24.70 -21.99
C ILE A 308 2.15 -23.92 -21.56
N VAL A 309 2.46 -23.87 -20.26
CA VAL A 309 3.61 -23.11 -19.74
C VAL A 309 4.92 -23.59 -20.38
N ARG A 310 5.10 -24.91 -20.50
CA ARG A 310 6.29 -25.50 -21.12
C ARG A 310 6.42 -25.09 -22.58
N GLN A 311 5.37 -25.23 -23.37
CA GLN A 311 5.39 -24.85 -24.78
C GLN A 311 5.61 -23.35 -24.97
N TRP A 312 4.90 -22.52 -24.19
CA TRP A 312 5.09 -21.07 -24.21
C TRP A 312 6.53 -20.73 -23.87
N SER A 313 7.08 -21.23 -22.75
CA SER A 313 8.47 -20.97 -22.33
C SER A 313 9.51 -21.39 -23.38
N ALA A 314 9.20 -22.40 -24.20
CA ALA A 314 10.02 -22.85 -25.32
C ALA A 314 9.86 -22.02 -26.61
N GLY A 315 9.03 -20.97 -26.61
CA GLY A 315 8.80 -20.08 -27.75
C GLY A 315 7.64 -20.47 -28.67
N ALA A 316 6.75 -21.37 -28.24
CA ALA A 316 5.57 -21.70 -29.02
C ALA A 316 4.62 -20.50 -29.15
N GLN A 317 3.91 -20.42 -30.28
CA GLN A 317 2.85 -19.43 -30.48
C GLN A 317 1.63 -19.83 -29.66
N MET A 318 1.29 -19.01 -28.67
CA MET A 318 0.28 -19.35 -27.66
C MET A 318 -1.12 -19.54 -28.27
N ASP A 319 -1.50 -18.73 -29.25
CA ASP A 319 -2.77 -18.88 -29.97
C ASP A 319 -2.93 -20.27 -30.58
N ARG A 320 -1.88 -20.81 -31.21
CA ARG A 320 -1.88 -22.18 -31.75
C ARG A 320 -2.00 -23.23 -30.66
N VAL A 321 -1.22 -23.10 -29.58
CA VAL A 321 -1.27 -24.03 -28.43
C VAL A 321 -2.68 -24.09 -27.85
N LEU A 322 -3.34 -22.94 -27.71
CA LEU A 322 -4.68 -22.82 -27.16
C LEU A 322 -5.76 -23.34 -28.13
N MET A 323 -5.63 -23.08 -29.44
CA MET A 323 -6.54 -23.62 -30.46
C MET A 323 -6.45 -25.15 -30.58
N GLU A 324 -5.26 -25.73 -30.44
CA GLU A 324 -5.07 -27.20 -30.39
C GLU A 324 -5.75 -27.83 -29.18
N LEU A 325 -5.93 -27.07 -28.09
CA LEU A 325 -6.70 -27.45 -26.91
C LEU A 325 -8.22 -27.21 -27.06
N GLY A 326 -8.67 -26.82 -28.26
CA GLY A 326 -10.08 -26.65 -28.61
C GLY A 326 -10.63 -25.24 -28.37
N ALA A 327 -9.78 -24.23 -28.17
CA ALA A 327 -10.24 -22.85 -28.08
C ALA A 327 -10.67 -22.31 -29.44
N VAL A 328 -11.71 -21.48 -29.44
CA VAL A 328 -12.22 -20.79 -30.63
C VAL A 328 -12.27 -19.28 -30.39
N PRO A 329 -12.11 -18.44 -31.43
CA PRO A 329 -12.30 -17.00 -31.29
C PRO A 329 -13.70 -16.65 -30.76
N GLY A 330 -13.75 -15.75 -29.79
CA GLY A 330 -14.97 -15.28 -29.13
C GLY A 330 -14.73 -13.99 -28.34
N THR A 331 -15.54 -13.74 -27.32
CA THR A 331 -15.42 -12.56 -26.46
C THR A 331 -15.58 -12.91 -24.99
N TYR A 332 -14.92 -12.14 -24.12
CA TYR A 332 -15.06 -12.23 -22.67
C TYR A 332 -14.93 -10.85 -22.04
N LEU A 333 -15.90 -10.45 -21.22
CA LEU A 333 -15.98 -9.10 -20.63
C LEU A 333 -15.84 -7.97 -21.65
N ASN A 334 -16.38 -8.16 -22.86
CA ASN A 334 -16.30 -7.26 -24.02
C ASN A 334 -14.92 -7.17 -24.70
N ASP A 335 -13.93 -7.96 -24.26
CA ASP A 335 -12.62 -8.08 -24.92
C ASP A 335 -12.62 -9.26 -25.91
N GLU A 336 -11.83 -9.15 -26.98
CA GLU A 336 -11.54 -10.29 -27.87
C GLU A 336 -10.80 -11.39 -27.10
N ALA A 337 -11.23 -12.64 -27.28
CA ALA A 337 -10.72 -13.77 -26.51
C ALA A 337 -10.68 -15.07 -27.32
N LEU A 338 -9.86 -16.01 -26.86
CA LEU A 338 -9.95 -17.42 -27.23
C LEU A 338 -10.74 -18.15 -26.14
N VAL A 339 -11.92 -18.65 -26.50
CA VAL A 339 -12.87 -19.29 -25.58
C VAL A 339 -12.77 -20.80 -25.72
N GLY A 340 -12.44 -21.48 -24.62
CA GLY A 340 -12.50 -22.93 -24.51
C GLY A 340 -13.69 -23.39 -23.69
N LYS A 341 -13.77 -24.70 -23.44
CA LYS A 341 -14.82 -25.26 -22.58
C LYS A 341 -14.51 -24.92 -21.12
N ASP A 342 -15.30 -24.01 -20.53
CA ASP A 342 -15.19 -23.57 -19.13
C ASP A 342 -13.87 -22.83 -18.80
N TRP A 343 -13.16 -22.29 -19.81
CA TRP A 343 -11.99 -21.41 -19.64
C TRP A 343 -11.90 -20.40 -20.78
N VAL A 344 -11.15 -19.32 -20.56
CA VAL A 344 -10.92 -18.29 -21.57
C VAL A 344 -9.50 -17.78 -21.52
N ALA A 345 -8.95 -17.39 -22.67
CA ALA A 345 -7.69 -16.69 -22.77
C ALA A 345 -7.86 -15.33 -23.45
N VAL A 346 -7.32 -14.29 -22.84
CA VAL A 346 -7.35 -12.90 -23.34
C VAL A 346 -5.94 -12.39 -23.58
N THR A 347 -5.80 -11.48 -24.54
CA THR A 347 -4.53 -10.83 -24.89
C THR A 347 -4.60 -9.33 -24.62
N GLY A 348 -3.44 -8.65 -24.66
CA GLY A 348 -3.41 -7.20 -24.83
C GLY A 348 -3.75 -6.36 -23.60
N ARG A 349 -3.77 -6.94 -22.40
CA ARG A 349 -3.77 -6.16 -21.16
C ARG A 349 -2.37 -5.59 -20.92
N VAL A 350 -2.31 -4.37 -20.38
CA VAL A 350 -1.16 -3.42 -20.40
C VAL A 350 0.24 -4.03 -20.13
N SER A 351 0.34 -5.14 -19.40
CA SER A 351 1.62 -5.77 -19.00
C SER A 351 1.74 -7.27 -19.36
N SER A 352 0.65 -7.93 -19.74
CA SER A 352 0.62 -9.37 -20.03
C SER A 352 0.57 -9.62 -21.54
N GLU A 353 1.28 -10.64 -22.00
CA GLU A 353 1.10 -11.18 -23.35
C GLU A 353 -0.22 -11.97 -23.43
N TRP A 354 -0.47 -12.80 -22.41
CA TRP A 354 -1.65 -13.65 -22.31
C TRP A 354 -2.11 -13.77 -20.86
N GLU A 355 -3.43 -13.81 -20.66
CA GLU A 355 -4.04 -14.24 -19.39
C GLU A 355 -5.02 -15.37 -19.67
N ILE A 356 -4.82 -16.52 -19.03
CA ILE A 356 -5.76 -17.64 -19.07
C ILE A 356 -6.56 -17.65 -17.79
N VAL A 357 -7.87 -17.45 -17.90
CA VAL A 357 -8.82 -17.60 -16.80
C VAL A 357 -9.36 -19.04 -16.83
N VAL A 358 -8.88 -19.84 -15.88
CA VAL A 358 -9.13 -21.29 -15.80
C VAL A 358 -10.53 -21.61 -15.26
N SER A 359 -11.08 -20.68 -14.48
CA SER A 359 -12.45 -20.70 -13.96
C SER A 359 -13.03 -19.29 -14.10
N PRO A 360 -13.53 -18.92 -15.30
CA PRO A 360 -14.07 -17.59 -15.53
C PRO A 360 -15.32 -17.36 -14.69
N ALA A 361 -15.47 -16.14 -14.16
CA ALA A 361 -16.72 -15.73 -13.54
C ALA A 361 -17.86 -15.78 -14.56
N GLU A 362 -19.00 -16.35 -14.17
CA GLU A 362 -20.22 -16.35 -14.98
C GLU A 362 -20.99 -15.04 -14.77
N GLU A 363 -21.70 -14.59 -15.80
CA GLU A 363 -22.48 -13.34 -15.71
C GLU A 363 -23.51 -13.46 -14.57
N HIS A 364 -23.44 -12.57 -13.58
CA HIS A 364 -24.28 -12.54 -12.36
C HIS A 364 -23.99 -13.63 -11.31
N ALA A 365 -22.91 -14.39 -11.44
CA ALA A 365 -22.49 -15.36 -10.43
C ALA A 365 -20.99 -15.29 -10.13
N MET A 366 -20.64 -15.44 -8.85
CA MET A 366 -19.25 -15.45 -8.41
C MET A 366 -18.79 -16.88 -8.14
N THR A 367 -17.58 -17.22 -8.54
CA THR A 367 -16.97 -18.47 -8.10
C THR A 367 -16.63 -18.38 -6.60
N ASP A 368 -16.78 -19.49 -5.90
CA ASP A 368 -16.38 -19.62 -4.50
C ASP A 368 -14.89 -19.27 -4.33
N ASN A 369 -14.62 -18.15 -3.65
CA ASN A 369 -13.26 -17.64 -3.43
C ASN A 369 -12.39 -18.61 -2.63
N ARG A 370 -12.96 -19.42 -1.74
CA ARG A 370 -12.21 -20.43 -0.98
C ARG A 370 -11.71 -21.53 -1.91
N GLN A 371 -12.56 -21.98 -2.83
CA GLN A 371 -12.16 -22.97 -3.83
C GLN A 371 -11.14 -22.40 -4.81
N LEU A 372 -11.29 -21.14 -5.23
CA LEU A 372 -10.29 -20.45 -6.05
C LEU A 372 -8.94 -20.36 -5.36
N ALA A 373 -8.90 -19.94 -4.09
CA ALA A 373 -7.65 -19.83 -3.33
C ALA A 373 -6.98 -21.20 -3.16
N ALA A 374 -7.75 -22.25 -2.82
CA ALA A 374 -7.23 -23.60 -2.69
C ALA A 374 -6.65 -24.14 -4.01
N ALA A 375 -7.34 -23.90 -5.13
CA ALA A 375 -6.87 -24.30 -6.44
C ALA A 375 -5.64 -23.51 -6.91
N ALA A 376 -5.60 -22.20 -6.64
CA ALA A 376 -4.44 -21.37 -6.92
C ALA A 376 -3.22 -21.83 -6.11
N TRP A 377 -3.44 -22.20 -4.84
CA TRP A 377 -2.43 -22.77 -3.97
C TRP A 377 -1.86 -24.08 -4.53
N GLN A 378 -2.75 -25.02 -4.89
CA GLN A 378 -2.36 -26.29 -5.49
C GLN A 378 -1.56 -26.07 -6.79
N LEU A 379 -2.04 -25.21 -7.69
CA LEU A 379 -1.34 -24.90 -8.94
C LEU A 379 0.03 -24.28 -8.69
N SER A 380 0.15 -23.42 -7.67
CA SER A 380 1.43 -22.83 -7.30
C SER A 380 2.43 -23.86 -6.81
N GLN A 381 2.01 -24.84 -6.01
CA GLN A 381 2.90 -25.91 -5.53
C GLN A 381 3.45 -26.73 -6.71
N GLU A 382 2.58 -27.10 -7.65
CA GLU A 382 2.96 -27.81 -8.87
C GLU A 382 3.95 -27.00 -9.74
N PHE A 383 3.76 -25.68 -9.84
CA PHE A 383 4.67 -24.80 -10.57
C PHE A 383 5.98 -24.57 -9.82
N GLN A 384 5.96 -24.52 -8.51
CA GLN A 384 7.16 -24.41 -7.70
C GLN A 384 8.07 -25.62 -7.87
N ASP A 385 7.50 -26.83 -7.92
CA ASP A 385 8.26 -28.06 -8.19
C ASP A 385 8.90 -28.05 -9.59
N ALA A 386 8.27 -27.41 -10.57
CA ALA A 386 8.75 -27.35 -11.95
C ALA A 386 9.72 -26.18 -12.24
N TYR A 387 9.52 -25.02 -11.60
CA TYR A 387 10.19 -23.76 -11.96
C TYR A 387 10.98 -23.13 -10.80
N GLY A 388 10.97 -23.75 -9.63
CA GLY A 388 11.64 -23.25 -8.43
C GLY A 388 10.78 -22.25 -7.64
N SER A 389 11.37 -21.68 -6.59
CA SER A 389 10.66 -20.78 -5.69
C SER A 389 10.12 -19.53 -6.40
N PRO A 390 8.91 -19.07 -6.03
CA PRO A 390 8.36 -17.83 -6.55
C PRO A 390 9.29 -16.63 -6.28
N PHE A 391 9.30 -15.70 -7.23
CA PHE A 391 10.00 -14.42 -7.16
C PHE A 391 9.30 -13.43 -6.21
N ALA A 392 7.97 -13.42 -6.25
CA ALA A 392 7.11 -12.63 -5.38
C ALA A 392 5.77 -13.33 -5.16
N GLY A 393 5.02 -12.92 -4.14
CA GLY A 393 3.71 -13.48 -3.87
C GLY A 393 2.97 -12.79 -2.75
N TRP A 394 1.71 -13.16 -2.62
CA TRP A 394 0.81 -12.65 -1.59
C TRP A 394 -0.26 -13.69 -1.23
N THR A 395 -0.63 -13.74 0.05
CA THR A 395 -1.73 -14.54 0.58
C THR A 395 -2.51 -13.72 1.61
N SER A 396 -3.85 -13.80 1.63
CA SER A 396 -4.67 -13.07 2.59
C SER A 396 -5.71 -13.91 3.34
N SER A 397 -6.16 -13.39 4.49
CA SER A 397 -7.30 -13.90 5.24
C SER A 397 -8.66 -13.65 4.56
N SER A 398 -8.65 -13.05 3.36
CA SER A 398 -9.84 -12.78 2.53
C SER A 398 -9.86 -13.61 1.24
N PHE A 399 -9.14 -14.75 1.24
CA PHE A 399 -9.01 -15.66 0.08
C PHE A 399 -8.26 -15.06 -1.12
N GLY A 400 -7.51 -13.98 -0.90
CA GLY A 400 -6.55 -13.45 -1.87
C GLY A 400 -5.33 -14.35 -1.97
N PHE A 401 -4.91 -14.67 -3.18
CA PHE A 401 -3.70 -15.44 -3.43
C PHE A 401 -3.04 -14.99 -4.73
N SER A 402 -1.71 -14.83 -4.69
CA SER A 402 -0.88 -14.59 -5.86
C SER A 402 0.52 -15.18 -5.68
N ARG A 403 1.09 -15.70 -6.76
CA ARG A 403 2.49 -16.16 -6.86
C ARG A 403 3.03 -15.83 -8.24
N PHE A 404 4.22 -15.23 -8.30
CA PHE A 404 4.89 -14.83 -9.52
C PHE A 404 6.24 -15.55 -9.64
N PHE A 405 6.48 -16.18 -10.78
CA PHE A 405 7.65 -17.01 -11.07
C PHE A 405 8.45 -16.39 -12.21
N ARG A 406 9.78 -16.47 -12.08
CA ARG A 406 10.72 -16.11 -13.14
C ARG A 406 11.14 -17.38 -13.89
N ILE A 407 10.91 -17.41 -15.20
CA ILE A 407 11.34 -18.49 -16.09
C ILE A 407 12.24 -17.88 -17.16
N GLY A 408 13.53 -17.74 -16.85
CA GLY A 408 14.50 -17.04 -17.70
C GLY A 408 14.19 -15.55 -17.82
N ASP A 409 13.93 -15.07 -19.04
CA ASP A 409 13.49 -13.72 -19.39
C ASP A 409 11.95 -13.55 -19.35
N ARG A 410 11.22 -14.62 -19.01
CA ARG A 410 9.77 -14.65 -18.98
C ARG A 410 9.22 -14.68 -17.55
N GLY A 411 8.00 -14.16 -17.40
CA GLY A 411 7.27 -14.10 -16.14
C GLY A 411 5.97 -14.89 -16.21
N LEU A 412 5.68 -15.63 -15.15
CA LEU A 412 4.46 -16.43 -14.99
C LEU A 412 3.81 -16.08 -13.65
N ALA A 413 2.57 -15.60 -13.64
CA ALA A 413 1.84 -15.33 -12.41
C ALA A 413 0.58 -16.18 -12.28
N ILE A 414 0.31 -16.65 -11.07
CA ILE A 414 -0.97 -17.25 -10.67
C ILE A 414 -1.66 -16.27 -9.74
N ASN A 415 -2.93 -15.96 -9.96
CA ASN A 415 -3.71 -15.15 -9.02
C ASN A 415 -5.20 -15.50 -9.01
N THR A 416 -5.91 -15.03 -7.98
CA THR A 416 -7.37 -15.25 -7.80
C THR A 416 -8.23 -14.05 -8.19
N PHE A 417 -7.68 -13.04 -8.87
CA PHE A 417 -8.42 -11.83 -9.22
C PHE A 417 -9.49 -12.14 -10.28
N LEU A 418 -10.78 -11.96 -9.95
CA LEU A 418 -11.91 -12.25 -10.85
C LEU A 418 -11.84 -13.67 -11.47
N GLY A 419 -11.48 -14.67 -10.66
CA GLY A 419 -11.30 -16.07 -11.07
C GLY A 419 -9.86 -16.55 -10.91
N LEU A 420 -9.61 -17.84 -11.14
CA LEU A 420 -8.25 -18.39 -11.15
C LEU A 420 -7.58 -18.04 -12.48
N ARG A 421 -6.51 -17.25 -12.41
CA ARG A 421 -5.77 -16.78 -13.58
C ARG A 421 -4.35 -17.32 -13.62
N VAL A 422 -3.89 -17.59 -14.83
CA VAL A 422 -2.48 -17.83 -15.17
C VAL A 422 -2.06 -16.78 -16.19
N VAL A 423 -1.13 -15.91 -15.80
CA VAL A 423 -0.69 -14.75 -16.57
C VAL A 423 0.71 -14.98 -17.11
N PHE A 424 0.90 -14.65 -18.37
CA PHE A 424 2.13 -14.87 -19.14
C PHE A 424 2.63 -13.55 -19.70
N GLY A 425 3.95 -13.34 -19.67
CA GLY A 425 4.57 -12.18 -20.31
C GLY A 425 6.09 -12.15 -20.12
N SER A 426 6.69 -11.02 -20.45
CA SER A 426 8.10 -10.79 -20.09
C SER A 426 8.22 -10.61 -18.57
N PHE A 427 9.33 -11.10 -18.02
CA PHE A 427 9.60 -10.98 -16.59
C PHE A 427 9.58 -9.51 -16.15
N GLU A 428 10.29 -8.64 -16.88
CA GLU A 428 10.43 -7.22 -16.52
C GLU A 428 9.10 -6.47 -16.46
N LYS A 429 8.17 -6.73 -17.40
CA LYS A 429 6.86 -6.05 -17.42
C LYS A 429 5.94 -6.52 -16.31
N LEU A 430 6.00 -7.81 -15.96
CA LEU A 430 5.15 -8.39 -14.92
C LEU A 430 5.69 -8.17 -13.51
N ALA A 431 7.02 -8.11 -13.34
CA ALA A 431 7.65 -7.93 -12.04
C ALA A 431 7.24 -6.62 -11.38
N PHE A 432 7.19 -5.51 -12.12
CA PHE A 432 6.77 -4.20 -11.59
C PHE A 432 5.38 -4.23 -10.94
N ARG A 433 4.38 -4.82 -11.59
CA ARG A 433 3.01 -4.90 -11.06
C ARG A 433 2.85 -5.91 -9.91
N SER A 434 3.65 -6.97 -9.92
CA SER A 434 3.57 -8.02 -8.91
C SER A 434 4.07 -7.60 -7.53
N LEU A 435 4.71 -6.43 -7.41
CA LEU A 435 5.25 -5.90 -6.17
C LEU A 435 4.29 -4.95 -5.43
N TYR A 436 3.47 -4.20 -6.16
CA TYR A 436 2.63 -3.13 -5.58
C TYR A 436 1.13 -3.29 -5.83
N GLY A 437 0.70 -4.31 -6.58
CA GLY A 437 -0.72 -4.61 -6.87
C GLY A 437 -1.20 -4.07 -8.21
#